data_AF-A0A954UYU2-F1
#
_entry.id   AF-A0A954UYU2-F1
#
_cell.length_a   1.000
_cell.length_b   1.000
_cell.length_c   1.000
_cell.angle_alpha   90.00
_cell.angle_beta   90.00
_cell.angle_gamma   90.00
#
_symmetry.space_group_name_H-M   'P 1'
#
loop_
_entity.id
_entity.type
_entity.pdbx_description
1 polymer ?
#
loop_
_entity_poly.entity_id
_entity_poly.type
_entity_poly.pdbx_seq_one_letter_code
_entity_poly.pdbx_strand_id
1 'polypeptide(L)'
;MDNTPDSFPSDNDQPATELDTSYSANDRVSVVGEVDAEGTDSASATQAEQIDSSSISWSRVTPVDIDDPKSLELSAEFVGRWSTLVSTTNWEKGRIIAEWRDALMGSQSPAVAYSDEAWSRRVGGVSPQHVGRLRRVFERFGASYSSYAGVYWSHFLAALDWDDAELWLEGAAQSGWSVSQMRRTRWESMGGQPDQEPDDRDISADGSIAM
;
A
#
# COMPACT_ATOMS: atom_id res chain seq x y z
N MET A 1 -26.95 -31.25 20.47
CA MET A 1 -25.64 -30.58 20.46
C MET A 1 -25.83 -29.27 19.72
N ASP A 2 -25.77 -28.15 20.43
CA ASP A 2 -25.63 -26.84 19.81
C ASP A 2 -24.14 -26.53 19.72
N ASN A 3 -23.70 -25.99 18.59
CA ASN A 3 -22.28 -25.72 18.34
C ASN A 3 -22.14 -24.36 17.65
N THR A 4 -21.78 -23.35 18.44
CA THR A 4 -21.76 -21.94 18.02
C THR A 4 -20.32 -21.42 17.91
N PRO A 5 -19.71 -21.44 16.71
CA PRO A 5 -18.75 -20.40 16.33
C PRO A 5 -19.53 -19.10 16.01
N ASP A 6 -18.95 -17.91 16.07
CA ASP A 6 -17.57 -17.57 16.45
C ASP A 6 -17.57 -16.42 17.46
N SER A 7 -16.72 -16.50 18.48
CA SER A 7 -16.42 -15.38 19.37
C SER A 7 -15.07 -14.80 18.99
N PHE A 8 -15.08 -13.94 17.97
CA PHE A 8 -13.90 -13.19 17.56
C PHE A 8 -13.29 -12.49 18.79
N PRO A 9 -11.97 -12.63 19.04
CA PRO A 9 -11.31 -11.88 20.10
C PRO A 9 -11.45 -10.39 19.79
N SER A 10 -11.79 -9.58 20.80
CA SER A 10 -12.05 -8.15 20.58
C SER A 10 -10.83 -7.43 20.01
N ASP A 11 -11.02 -6.73 18.89
CA ASP A 11 -10.02 -5.87 18.25
C ASP A 11 -9.56 -4.77 19.22
N ASN A 12 -8.50 -5.06 19.99
CA ASN A 12 -7.85 -4.11 20.90
C ASN A 12 -6.73 -3.33 20.19
N ASP A 13 -6.89 -3.07 18.88
CA ASP A 13 -6.04 -2.14 18.14
C ASP A 13 -6.19 -0.74 18.76
N GLN A 14 -5.11 -0.22 19.36
CA GLN A 14 -5.10 1.16 19.81
C GLN A 14 -5.29 2.11 18.62
N PRO A 15 -6.06 3.22 18.77
CA PRO A 15 -6.09 4.24 17.74
C PRO A 15 -4.68 4.82 17.58
N ALA A 16 -4.17 4.81 16.34
CA ALA A 16 -3.03 5.63 15.99
C ALA A 16 -3.39 7.10 16.30
N THR A 17 -2.58 7.77 17.10
CA THR A 17 -2.91 9.10 17.63
C THR A 17 -3.02 10.12 16.52
N GLU A 18 -4.23 10.66 16.33
CA GLU A 18 -4.48 11.80 15.44
C GLU A 18 -3.64 13.00 15.88
N LEU A 19 -2.92 13.63 14.95
CA LEU A 19 -2.29 14.93 15.17
C LEU A 19 -2.54 15.89 14.01
N ASP A 20 -2.72 17.15 14.41
CA ASP A 20 -3.33 18.24 13.67
C ASP A 20 -2.40 18.86 12.60
N THR A 21 -2.97 19.72 11.73
CA THR A 21 -2.33 20.27 10.54
C THR A 21 -1.66 21.63 10.79
N SER A 22 -0.36 21.77 10.48
CA SER A 22 0.23 23.10 10.25
C SER A 22 1.37 23.09 9.23
N TYR A 23 1.25 23.94 8.21
CA TYR A 23 1.95 23.90 6.93
C TYR A 23 2.75 25.20 6.74
N SER A 24 4.09 25.14 6.58
CA SER A 24 4.91 26.36 6.36
C SER A 24 6.19 26.17 5.51
N ALA A 25 5.99 25.82 4.24
CA ALA A 25 6.64 26.39 3.05
C ALA A 25 8.18 26.63 2.97
N ASN A 26 8.74 26.11 1.86
CA ASN A 26 9.87 26.62 1.06
C ASN A 26 11.31 26.65 1.64
N ASP A 27 12.20 25.93 0.95
CA ASP A 27 13.30 26.58 0.22
C ASP A 27 13.53 25.89 -1.15
N ARG A 28 14.27 26.52 -2.07
CA ARG A 28 14.44 26.10 -3.47
C ARG A 28 15.92 25.99 -3.84
N VAL A 29 16.34 24.84 -4.39
CA VAL A 29 17.70 24.66 -4.94
C VAL A 29 17.64 24.47 -6.45
N SER A 30 18.52 25.17 -7.17
CA SER A 30 18.58 25.19 -8.64
C SER A 30 19.47 24.08 -9.22
N VAL A 31 19.13 23.60 -10.41
CA VAL A 31 19.96 22.70 -11.24
C VAL A 31 20.58 23.49 -12.39
N VAL A 32 21.91 23.43 -12.55
CA VAL A 32 22.66 23.78 -13.78
C VAL A 32 24.06 23.14 -13.74
N GLY A 33 24.61 22.84 -14.92
CA GLY A 33 25.92 22.19 -15.13
C GLY A 33 25.79 20.71 -15.52
N GLU A 34 26.49 20.20 -16.54
CA GLU A 34 27.33 20.87 -17.55
C GLU A 34 27.38 19.98 -18.82
N VAL A 35 27.83 20.50 -19.97
CA VAL A 35 27.83 19.77 -21.26
C VAL A 35 29.16 19.92 -22.01
N ASP A 36 29.75 18.79 -22.40
CA ASP A 36 30.94 18.62 -23.26
C ASP A 36 31.06 17.10 -23.61
N ALA A 37 31.61 16.63 -24.73
CA ALA A 37 32.11 17.29 -25.94
C ALA A 37 32.07 16.33 -27.18
N GLU A 38 32.66 16.76 -28.29
CA GLU A 38 32.61 16.23 -29.67
C GLU A 38 33.09 14.78 -29.93
N GLY A 39 32.69 14.19 -31.08
CA GLY A 39 33.29 12.98 -31.64
C GLY A 39 32.68 12.49 -32.97
N THR A 40 33.46 12.56 -34.07
CA THR A 40 33.19 11.95 -35.40
C THR A 40 33.15 10.41 -35.32
N ASP A 41 32.61 9.62 -36.27
CA ASP A 41 32.77 9.72 -37.74
C ASP A 41 31.70 8.93 -38.56
N SER A 42 31.87 8.85 -39.88
CA SER A 42 30.88 8.39 -40.88
C SER A 42 31.08 6.96 -41.41
N ALA A 43 30.00 6.15 -41.51
CA ALA A 43 30.01 4.88 -42.24
C ALA A 43 28.62 4.40 -42.74
N SER A 44 28.64 3.64 -43.84
CA SER A 44 27.50 3.20 -44.67
C SER A 44 26.37 2.40 -43.99
N ALA A 45 25.14 2.78 -44.34
CA ALA A 45 24.02 1.93 -44.78
C ALA A 45 23.88 0.48 -44.28
N THR A 46 22.77 0.20 -43.61
CA THR A 46 22.01 -1.05 -43.79
C THR A 46 20.51 -0.73 -43.81
N GLN A 47 19.76 -1.49 -44.60
CA GLN A 47 18.34 -1.26 -44.88
C GLN A 47 17.48 -1.82 -43.73
N ALA A 48 16.92 -0.93 -42.89
CA ALA A 48 16.00 -1.31 -41.82
C ALA A 48 14.55 -1.39 -42.34
N GLU A 49 13.87 -2.47 -42.00
CA GLU A 49 12.48 -2.72 -42.40
C GLU A 49 11.50 -1.73 -41.75
N GLN A 50 10.45 -1.35 -42.50
CA GLN A 50 9.38 -0.51 -41.96
C GLN A 50 8.49 -1.33 -41.03
N ILE A 51 8.80 -1.31 -39.74
CA ILE A 51 7.87 -1.73 -38.70
C ILE A 51 6.74 -0.69 -38.63
N ASP A 52 5.52 -1.09 -38.96
CA ASP A 52 4.35 -0.21 -38.98
C ASP A 52 3.97 0.26 -37.56
N SER A 53 4.49 1.43 -37.18
CA SER A 53 4.29 2.04 -35.86
C SER A 53 2.93 2.76 -35.73
N SER A 54 1.90 2.28 -36.43
CA SER A 54 0.63 3.00 -36.63
C SER A 54 -0.61 2.33 -36.05
N SER A 55 -0.49 1.22 -35.31
CA SER A 55 -1.65 0.55 -34.67
C SER A 55 -1.37 -0.15 -33.33
N ILE A 56 -0.53 0.42 -32.48
CA ILE A 56 -0.67 0.24 -31.02
C ILE A 56 -1.29 1.52 -30.47
N SER A 57 -2.62 1.60 -30.57
CA SER A 57 -3.41 2.56 -29.81
C SER A 57 -3.32 2.19 -28.33
N TRP A 58 -2.24 2.65 -27.67
CA TRP A 58 -2.16 2.65 -26.22
C TRP A 58 -3.23 3.61 -25.70
N SER A 59 -4.41 3.05 -25.45
CA SER A 59 -5.61 3.79 -25.12
C SER A 59 -5.31 4.67 -23.91
N ARG A 60 -5.37 5.99 -24.09
CA ARG A 60 -5.30 6.94 -23.00
C ARG A 60 -6.55 6.76 -22.15
N VAL A 61 -6.44 5.88 -21.16
CA VAL A 61 -7.41 5.68 -20.09
C VAL A 61 -7.78 7.06 -19.55
N THR A 62 -9.01 7.46 -19.82
CA THR A 62 -9.56 8.74 -19.40
C THR A 62 -10.11 8.61 -17.98
N PRO A 63 -10.34 9.72 -17.26
CA PRO A 63 -11.06 9.68 -15.99
C PRO A 63 -12.45 9.03 -16.09
N VAL A 64 -13.07 9.03 -17.28
CA VAL A 64 -14.37 8.39 -17.55
C VAL A 64 -14.29 6.86 -17.48
N ASP A 65 -13.15 6.27 -17.84
CA ASP A 65 -12.91 4.82 -17.80
C ASP A 65 -12.66 4.29 -16.37
N ILE A 66 -12.50 5.20 -15.39
CA ILE A 66 -12.34 4.84 -13.97
C ILE A 66 -13.70 4.64 -13.32
N ASP A 67 -14.66 5.49 -13.67
CA ASP A 67 -15.96 5.66 -13.02
C ASP A 67 -17.11 5.30 -13.98
N ASP A 68 -16.96 4.16 -14.68
CA ASP A 68 -18.01 3.60 -15.52
C ASP A 68 -19.24 3.15 -14.69
N PRO A 69 -20.47 3.18 -15.25
CA PRO A 69 -21.69 2.92 -14.48
C PRO A 69 -21.75 1.56 -13.79
N LYS A 70 -21.17 0.52 -14.40
CA LYS A 70 -21.14 -0.85 -13.85
C LYS A 70 -20.11 -0.97 -12.74
N SER A 71 -18.93 -0.36 -12.91
CA SER A 71 -17.94 -0.32 -11.82
C SER A 71 -18.43 0.51 -10.62
N LEU A 72 -19.24 1.56 -10.86
CA LEU A 72 -19.92 2.30 -9.78
C LEU A 72 -21.00 1.46 -9.07
N GLU A 73 -21.85 0.76 -9.82
CA GLU A 73 -22.87 -0.16 -9.27
C GLU A 73 -22.24 -1.26 -8.40
N LEU A 74 -21.20 -1.93 -8.92
CA LEU A 74 -20.45 -2.96 -8.18
C LEU A 74 -19.72 -2.40 -6.95
N SER A 75 -19.29 -1.13 -6.97
CA SER A 75 -18.61 -0.49 -5.83
C SER A 75 -19.55 -0.15 -4.67
N ALA A 76 -20.85 -0.03 -4.92
CA ALA A 76 -21.80 0.55 -3.96
C ALA A 76 -21.91 -0.26 -2.65
N GLU A 77 -21.88 -1.60 -2.71
CA GLU A 77 -21.91 -2.45 -1.51
C GLU A 77 -20.66 -2.23 -0.64
N PHE A 78 -19.48 -2.24 -1.27
CA PHE A 78 -18.20 -2.12 -0.58
C PHE A 78 -18.00 -0.73 0.04
N VAL A 79 -18.41 0.34 -0.66
CA VAL A 79 -18.44 1.70 -0.11
C VAL A 79 -19.43 1.80 1.06
N GLY A 80 -20.59 1.15 0.94
CA GLY A 80 -21.56 1.01 2.03
C GLY A 80 -20.94 0.36 3.28
N ARG A 81 -20.35 -0.83 3.13
CA ARG A 81 -19.64 -1.54 4.21
C ARG A 81 -18.54 -0.67 4.82
N TRP A 82 -17.68 -0.07 4.01
CA TRP A 82 -16.62 0.83 4.46
C TRP A 82 -17.14 1.99 5.31
N SER A 83 -18.24 2.63 4.88
CA SER A 83 -18.84 3.77 5.60
C SER A 83 -19.41 3.42 6.99
N THR A 84 -19.62 2.14 7.29
CA THR A 84 -20.07 1.67 8.61
C THR A 84 -18.93 1.33 9.57
N LEU A 85 -17.68 1.32 9.10
CA LEU A 85 -16.52 0.98 9.93
C LEU A 85 -16.09 2.16 10.80
N VAL A 86 -15.78 1.86 12.07
CA VAL A 86 -15.00 2.75 12.93
C VAL A 86 -13.54 2.78 12.42
N SER A 87 -12.79 3.84 12.77
CA SER A 87 -11.41 4.04 12.32
C SER A 87 -10.46 2.88 12.67
N THR A 88 -10.79 2.06 13.68
CA THR A 88 -9.92 1.02 14.27
C THR A 88 -9.81 -0.29 13.49
N THR A 89 -10.76 -0.67 12.64
CA THR A 89 -10.77 -2.02 12.01
C THR A 89 -9.94 -2.07 10.72
N ASN A 90 -8.61 -1.93 10.83
CA ASN A 90 -7.70 -1.89 9.66
C ASN A 90 -7.70 -3.19 8.84
N TRP A 91 -7.87 -4.35 9.48
CA TRP A 91 -8.06 -5.63 8.80
C TRP A 91 -9.33 -5.65 7.93
N GLU A 92 -10.47 -5.22 8.46
CA GLU A 92 -11.73 -5.18 7.71
C GLU A 92 -11.67 -4.17 6.55
N LYS A 93 -11.04 -3.01 6.76
CA LYS A 93 -10.77 -2.04 5.69
C LYS A 93 -9.96 -2.67 4.55
N GLY A 94 -8.87 -3.39 4.88
CA GLY A 94 -8.06 -4.13 3.90
C GLY A 94 -8.86 -5.21 3.18
N ARG A 95 -9.71 -5.96 3.91
CA ARG A 95 -10.62 -6.98 3.37
C ARG A 95 -11.59 -6.40 2.34
N ILE A 96 -12.29 -5.32 2.69
CA ILE A 96 -13.25 -4.66 1.78
C ILE A 96 -12.57 -4.22 0.48
N ILE A 97 -11.35 -3.64 0.56
CA ILE A 97 -10.62 -3.21 -0.65
C ILE A 97 -10.23 -4.43 -1.51
N ALA A 98 -9.83 -5.56 -0.91
CA ALA A 98 -9.49 -6.77 -1.64
C ALA A 98 -10.72 -7.41 -2.32
N GLU A 99 -11.81 -7.63 -1.57
CA GLU A 99 -13.06 -8.21 -2.10
C GLU A 99 -13.67 -7.33 -3.21
N TRP A 100 -13.60 -6.00 -3.07
CA TRP A 100 -14.01 -5.02 -4.08
C TRP A 100 -13.20 -5.14 -5.38
N ARG A 101 -11.88 -5.31 -5.28
CA ARG A 101 -11.00 -5.51 -6.43
C ARG A 101 -11.29 -6.82 -7.13
N ASP A 102 -11.47 -7.91 -6.37
CA ASP A 102 -11.79 -9.23 -6.92
C ASP A 102 -13.14 -9.21 -7.65
N ALA A 103 -14.15 -8.51 -7.12
CA ALA A 103 -15.43 -8.31 -7.79
C ALA A 103 -15.29 -7.56 -9.13
N LEU A 104 -14.52 -6.46 -9.15
CA LEU A 104 -14.29 -5.69 -10.39
C LEU A 104 -13.45 -6.47 -11.41
N MET A 105 -12.40 -7.18 -10.98
CA MET A 105 -11.57 -8.06 -11.81
C MET A 105 -12.39 -9.21 -12.41
N GLY A 106 -13.19 -9.90 -11.59
CA GLY A 106 -14.10 -10.94 -12.03
C GLY A 106 -15.16 -10.43 -13.03
N SER A 107 -15.54 -9.16 -12.92
CA SER A 107 -16.44 -8.51 -13.87
C SER A 107 -15.76 -8.06 -15.18
N GLN A 108 -14.43 -8.19 -15.31
CA GLN A 108 -13.60 -7.69 -16.42
C GLN A 108 -13.60 -6.16 -16.58
N SER A 109 -13.71 -5.40 -15.48
CA SER A 109 -13.44 -3.95 -15.50
C SER A 109 -11.95 -3.65 -15.76
N PRO A 110 -11.59 -2.49 -16.32
CA PRO A 110 -10.19 -2.15 -16.61
C PRO A 110 -9.38 -1.95 -15.32
N ALA A 111 -8.07 -2.22 -15.38
CA ALA A 111 -7.15 -2.17 -14.23
C ALA A 111 -7.11 -0.83 -13.48
N VAL A 112 -7.51 0.26 -14.14
CA VAL A 112 -7.64 1.58 -13.52
C VAL A 112 -8.84 1.67 -12.56
N ALA A 113 -9.96 1.00 -12.88
CA ALA A 113 -11.23 1.16 -12.18
C ALA A 113 -11.18 0.54 -10.77
N TYR A 114 -10.35 -0.48 -10.59
CA TYR A 114 -10.08 -1.15 -9.31
C TYR A 114 -8.71 -0.76 -8.70
N SER A 115 -8.12 0.36 -9.12
CA SER A 115 -6.87 0.89 -8.54
C SER A 115 -7.06 1.52 -7.15
N ASP A 116 -5.98 1.66 -6.38
CA ASP A 116 -6.02 2.28 -5.04
C ASP A 116 -6.46 3.76 -5.10
N GLU A 117 -6.10 4.45 -6.19
CA GLU A 117 -6.58 5.79 -6.57
C GLU A 117 -8.11 5.80 -6.81
N ALA A 118 -8.62 4.80 -7.51
CA ALA A 118 -10.05 4.67 -7.81
C ALA A 118 -10.89 4.24 -6.59
N TRP A 119 -10.28 3.64 -5.56
CA TRP A 119 -10.93 3.49 -4.25
C TRP A 119 -10.89 4.79 -3.46
N SER A 120 -9.70 5.41 -3.35
CA SER A 120 -9.47 6.67 -2.64
C SER A 120 -10.48 7.76 -3.04
N ARG A 121 -10.74 7.91 -4.35
CA ARG A 121 -11.72 8.86 -4.89
C ARG A 121 -13.18 8.54 -4.51
N ARG A 122 -13.53 7.26 -4.36
CA ARG A 122 -14.90 6.81 -4.08
C ARG A 122 -15.30 6.94 -2.62
N VAL A 123 -14.41 6.57 -1.70
CA VAL A 123 -14.68 6.69 -0.26
C VAL A 123 -14.34 8.07 0.29
N GLY A 124 -13.37 8.77 -0.31
CA GLY A 124 -12.82 10.03 0.22
C GLY A 124 -12.08 9.87 1.55
N GLY A 125 -11.48 10.96 2.03
CA GLY A 125 -10.87 11.00 3.37
C GLY A 125 -9.61 10.16 3.60
N VAL A 126 -9.17 9.37 2.61
CA VAL A 126 -7.94 8.55 2.64
C VAL A 126 -7.10 8.75 1.38
N SER A 127 -5.78 8.60 1.49
CA SER A 127 -4.88 8.68 0.34
C SER A 127 -4.73 7.34 -0.39
N PRO A 128 -4.40 7.32 -1.70
CA PRO A 128 -4.11 6.09 -2.43
C PRO A 128 -3.00 5.25 -1.80
N GLN A 129 -2.01 5.90 -1.18
CA GLN A 129 -0.91 5.25 -0.45
C GLN A 129 -1.42 4.51 0.80
N HIS A 130 -2.33 5.11 1.57
CA HIS A 130 -2.93 4.48 2.73
C HIS A 130 -3.82 3.29 2.34
N VAL A 131 -4.63 3.44 1.28
CA VAL A 131 -5.42 2.36 0.67
C VAL A 131 -4.51 1.19 0.25
N GLY A 132 -3.43 1.48 -0.48
CA GLY A 132 -2.45 0.49 -0.91
C GLY A 132 -1.62 -0.14 0.23
N ARG A 133 -1.60 0.45 1.44
CA ARG A 133 -1.01 -0.15 2.66
C ARG A 133 -2.02 -1.09 3.34
N LEU A 134 -3.25 -0.63 3.57
CA LEU A 134 -4.35 -1.46 4.11
C LEU A 134 -4.56 -2.73 3.27
N ARG A 135 -4.64 -2.55 1.95
CA ARG A 135 -4.81 -3.64 0.99
C ARG A 135 -3.66 -4.65 1.04
N ARG A 136 -2.40 -4.21 0.86
CA ARG A 136 -1.25 -5.13 0.78
C ARG A 136 -1.04 -5.93 2.07
N VAL A 137 -1.29 -5.33 3.24
CA VAL A 137 -1.21 -6.05 4.53
C VAL A 137 -2.30 -7.14 4.61
N PHE A 138 -3.52 -6.87 4.14
CA PHE A 138 -4.56 -7.91 4.06
C PHE A 138 -4.26 -8.97 2.99
N GLU A 139 -3.82 -8.58 1.79
CA GLU A 139 -3.43 -9.51 0.72
C GLU A 139 -2.31 -10.49 1.15
N ARG A 140 -1.33 -10.03 1.96
CA ARG A 140 -0.24 -10.88 2.45
C ARG A 140 -0.61 -11.70 3.70
N PHE A 141 -1.26 -11.09 4.69
CA PHE A 141 -1.41 -11.68 6.04
C PHE A 141 -2.87 -11.93 6.47
N GLY A 142 -3.87 -11.48 5.71
CA GLY A 142 -5.29 -11.53 6.09
C GLY A 142 -5.85 -12.94 6.32
N ALA A 143 -5.18 -13.98 5.82
CA ALA A 143 -5.52 -15.39 6.05
C ALA A 143 -4.85 -16.02 7.29
N SER A 144 -3.87 -15.36 7.91
CA SER A 144 -3.04 -15.92 8.98
C SER A 144 -2.85 -15.01 10.21
N TYR A 145 -3.13 -13.71 10.13
CA TYR A 145 -2.85 -12.75 11.21
C TYR A 145 -3.39 -13.18 12.59
N SER A 146 -4.54 -13.86 12.63
CA SER A 146 -5.18 -14.34 13.85
C SER A 146 -4.42 -15.46 14.59
N SER A 147 -3.38 -16.07 14.01
CA SER A 147 -2.50 -16.99 14.77
C SER A 147 -1.48 -16.25 15.64
N TYR A 148 -1.16 -14.99 15.33
CA TYR A 148 -0.16 -14.20 16.04
C TYR A 148 -0.80 -13.45 17.21
N ALA A 149 -1.10 -14.19 18.28
CA ALA A 149 -1.76 -13.63 19.46
C ALA A 149 -0.97 -12.44 20.06
N GLY A 150 -1.65 -11.31 20.25
CA GLY A 150 -1.06 -10.08 20.81
C GLY A 150 -0.27 -9.21 19.81
N VAL A 151 -0.24 -9.57 18.52
CA VAL A 151 0.42 -8.79 17.47
C VAL A 151 -0.60 -7.90 16.75
N TYR A 152 -0.28 -6.61 16.63
CA TYR A 152 -1.19 -5.58 16.10
C TYR A 152 -0.96 -5.34 14.60
N TRP A 153 -1.94 -4.74 13.91
CA TRP A 153 -1.84 -4.48 12.45
C TRP A 153 -0.55 -3.70 12.06
N SER A 154 -0.06 -2.83 12.94
CA SER A 154 1.17 -2.05 12.77
C SER A 154 2.43 -2.91 12.64
N HIS A 155 2.49 -4.10 13.24
CA HIS A 155 3.60 -5.04 13.08
C HIS A 155 3.60 -5.66 11.68
N PHE A 156 2.44 -6.12 11.20
CA PHE A 156 2.31 -6.68 9.85
C PHE A 156 2.58 -5.64 8.76
N LEU A 157 2.20 -4.37 8.99
CA LEU A 157 2.64 -3.25 8.16
C LEU A 157 4.17 -3.08 8.19
N ALA A 158 4.79 -3.11 9.37
CA ALA A 158 6.24 -2.91 9.51
C ALA A 158 7.06 -4.05 8.89
N ALA A 159 6.49 -5.26 8.79
CA ALA A 159 7.08 -6.44 8.18
C ALA A 159 6.58 -6.73 6.75
N LEU A 160 5.80 -5.82 6.15
CA LEU A 160 5.10 -6.05 4.87
C LEU A 160 6.05 -6.45 3.73
N ASP A 161 7.19 -5.77 3.66
CA ASP A 161 8.21 -5.92 2.61
C ASP A 161 9.43 -6.75 3.12
N TRP A 162 9.26 -7.61 4.13
CA TRP A 162 10.31 -8.52 4.65
C TRP A 162 10.13 -9.95 4.16
N ASP A 163 11.18 -10.57 3.60
CA ASP A 163 11.17 -11.98 3.16
C ASP A 163 11.05 -12.98 4.33
N ASP A 164 11.37 -12.54 5.55
CA ASP A 164 11.41 -13.30 6.79
C ASP A 164 10.37 -12.81 7.82
N ALA A 165 9.33 -12.09 7.38
CA ALA A 165 8.31 -11.47 8.22
C ALA A 165 7.72 -12.42 9.28
N GLU A 166 7.40 -13.64 8.88
CA GLU A 166 6.70 -14.64 9.68
C GLU A 166 7.52 -15.07 10.91
N LEU A 167 8.86 -15.04 10.82
CA LEU A 167 9.79 -15.28 11.94
C LEU A 167 9.73 -14.15 12.98
N TRP A 168 9.68 -12.91 12.52
CA TRP A 168 9.69 -11.72 13.39
C TRP A 168 8.32 -11.43 14.01
N LEU A 169 7.24 -11.73 13.29
CA LEU A 169 5.87 -11.70 13.80
C LEU A 169 5.66 -12.78 14.88
N GLU A 170 6.20 -13.99 14.69
CA GLU A 170 6.18 -15.04 15.71
C GLU A 170 7.00 -14.64 16.95
N GLY A 171 8.20 -14.08 16.76
CA GLY A 171 9.01 -13.54 17.85
C GLY A 171 8.30 -12.43 18.63
N ALA A 172 7.56 -11.55 17.94
CA ALA A 172 6.74 -10.51 18.56
C ALA A 172 5.55 -11.08 19.34
N ALA A 173 4.87 -12.11 18.82
CA ALA A 173 3.77 -12.80 19.52
C ALA A 173 4.26 -13.49 20.80
N GLN A 174 5.38 -14.21 20.73
CA GLN A 174 5.95 -14.92 21.89
C GLN A 174 6.53 -13.98 22.95
N SER A 175 7.09 -12.84 22.54
CA SER A 175 7.85 -11.95 23.43
C SER A 175 7.14 -10.66 23.82
N GLY A 176 5.96 -10.38 23.25
CA GLY A 176 5.23 -9.13 23.46
C GLY A 176 5.96 -7.88 22.94
N TRP A 177 6.75 -8.02 21.87
CA TRP A 177 7.54 -6.90 21.33
C TRP A 177 6.66 -5.80 20.73
N SER A 178 7.02 -4.55 20.96
CA SER A 178 6.57 -3.41 20.14
C SER A 178 7.17 -3.45 18.73
N VAL A 179 6.60 -2.68 17.80
CA VAL A 179 7.11 -2.55 16.42
C VAL A 179 8.59 -2.14 16.40
N SER A 180 8.99 -1.19 17.25
CA SER A 180 10.40 -0.77 17.42
C SER A 180 11.32 -1.90 17.85
N GLN A 181 10.90 -2.72 18.83
CA GLN A 181 11.68 -3.86 19.29
C GLN A 181 11.81 -4.92 18.19
N MET A 182 10.71 -5.25 17.51
CA MET A 182 10.73 -6.18 16.37
C MET A 182 11.66 -5.71 15.24
N ARG A 183 11.61 -4.43 14.87
CA ARG A 183 12.53 -3.81 13.89
C ARG A 183 13.98 -3.89 14.34
N ARG A 184 14.27 -3.50 15.59
CA ARG A 184 15.63 -3.46 16.15
C ARG A 184 16.24 -4.85 16.29
N THR A 185 15.52 -5.83 16.84
CA THR A 185 16.03 -7.20 16.99
C THR A 185 16.24 -7.89 15.64
N ARG A 186 15.43 -7.58 14.61
CA ARG A 186 15.71 -7.99 13.22
C ARG A 186 17.01 -7.39 12.70
N TRP A 187 17.19 -6.07 12.85
CA TRP A 187 18.40 -5.36 12.40
C TRP A 187 19.67 -5.88 13.10
N GLU A 188 19.63 -6.06 14.43
CA GLU A 188 20.71 -6.68 15.23
C GLU A 188 21.07 -8.07 14.70
N SER A 189 20.05 -8.91 14.45
CA SER A 189 20.22 -10.29 13.97
C SER A 189 20.72 -10.39 12.52
N MET A 190 20.43 -9.37 11.70
CA MET A 190 20.96 -9.21 10.34
C MET A 190 22.37 -8.59 10.31
N GLY A 191 23.02 -8.41 11.47
CA GLY A 191 24.41 -7.97 11.58
C GLY A 191 24.61 -6.48 11.88
N GLY A 192 23.54 -5.73 12.17
CA GLY A 192 23.63 -4.38 12.76
C GLY A 192 24.33 -3.33 11.87
N GLN A 193 24.08 -3.33 10.56
CA GLN A 193 24.72 -2.36 9.66
C GLN A 193 24.22 -0.93 9.95
N PRO A 194 25.10 0.06 10.22
CA PRO A 194 24.68 1.38 10.70
C PRO A 194 23.84 2.15 9.67
N ASP A 195 24.11 1.98 8.38
CA ASP A 195 23.35 2.60 7.29
C ASP A 195 21.92 2.03 7.13
N GLN A 196 21.53 1.07 7.97
CA GLN A 196 20.22 0.39 8.01
C GLN A 196 19.61 0.36 9.43
N GLU A 197 20.15 1.13 10.39
CA GLU A 197 19.62 1.19 11.76
C GLU A 197 18.18 1.77 11.76
N PRO A 198 17.19 1.08 12.35
CA PRO A 198 15.80 1.53 12.32
C PRO A 198 15.58 2.70 13.29
N ASP A 199 15.16 3.85 12.76
CA ASP A 199 14.77 5.00 13.58
C ASP A 199 13.46 4.71 14.32
N ASP A 200 13.45 4.91 15.65
CA ASP A 200 12.24 4.78 16.47
C ASP A 200 11.19 5.87 16.16
N ARG A 201 11.51 6.86 15.32
CA ARG A 201 10.58 7.87 14.81
C ARG A 201 9.83 7.41 13.55
N ASP A 202 10.31 6.39 12.84
CA ASP A 202 9.68 5.83 11.63
C ASP A 202 8.45 4.94 11.92
N ILE A 203 7.86 5.08 13.11
CA ILE A 203 6.59 4.46 13.50
C ILE A 203 5.40 5.16 12.80
N SER A 204 5.55 6.42 12.38
CA SER A 204 4.44 7.22 11.83
C SER A 204 4.77 8.05 10.57
N ALA A 205 6.01 8.03 10.08
CA ALA A 205 6.52 8.98 9.08
C ALA A 205 6.25 8.64 7.58
N ASP A 206 5.21 7.86 7.26
CA ASP A 206 4.68 7.77 5.88
C ASP A 206 3.29 8.41 5.82
N GLY A 207 3.30 9.73 5.69
CA GLY A 207 2.14 10.63 5.70
C GLY A 207 2.48 12.06 5.32
N SER A 208 3.59 12.28 4.59
CA SER A 208 4.14 13.60 4.28
C SER A 208 4.05 13.94 2.79
N ILE A 209 2.83 14.14 2.28
CA ILE A 209 2.61 14.77 0.97
C ILE A 209 2.32 16.27 1.19
N ALA A 210 3.30 17.10 0.78
CA ALA A 210 3.23 18.56 0.54
C ALA A 210 2.88 19.53 1.70
N MET A 211 3.61 20.66 1.78
CA MET A 211 3.04 21.99 1.45
C MET A 211 4.13 22.91 0.86
#